data_AF-A0A1Y2M5R6-F1
#
_entry.id   AF-A0A1Y2M5R6-F1
#
_cell.length_a   1.000
_cell.length_b   1.000
_cell.length_c   1.000
_cell.angle_alpha   90.00
_cell.angle_beta   90.00
_cell.angle_gamma   90.00
#
_symmetry.space_group_name_H-M   'P 1'
#
loop_
_entity.id
_entity.type
_entity.pdbx_description
1 polymer ?
#
loop_
_entity_poly.entity_id
_entity_poly.type
_entity_poly.pdbx_seq_one_letter_code
_entity_poly.pdbx_strand_id
1 'polypeptide(L)'
;MPSKGIICHSYIAVPGVEIEIEFNVPKNSVIKQEQQQFGCDHLEVESSNLGHFKFTGRFEFVVRRDGRELVKQWVNVNSMTGGLSEGTMKTMDETPSIFTEDLIVSYGFYDAGPGLAALPKQHQCYVTATPNYSNWMRDALPPGSDIANKPFNRMVLPSSHDIGMNSMATALSLLEKAGTGVIKEVLGRSLPRALSVVNKIGDKGVNAIAPDIIRALAVTQKDSLSTILQLGARYFEFRPARCHRQIQSVSPLEDTLFFQHGAIPGMRYASFLSEIASFLKDHGDEIVVVQNRWDGVPADCPRPDDDELHAFLADALRDADMVQAGLDDMLHLSVQALRDQRKRLIVLRDVDQASNYDDAANATLTGDSMVDRLHALSADPPRGHPITLLQCQATATNMRDVIIASVLDSDVSTSPLLATKGVCDGKILPLLRGECGRGLMGEEGVVVLVNDFFDGGTADVGVELCRERMGR
;
A
#
# COMPACT_ATOMS: atom_id res chain seq x y z
N MET A 1 11.80 24.07 12.33
CA MET A 1 10.33 24.22 12.26
C MET A 1 9.87 23.64 10.95
N PRO A 2 8.73 22.93 10.90
CA PRO A 2 8.11 22.55 9.64
C PRO A 2 7.74 23.78 8.82
N SER A 3 7.64 23.59 7.50
CA SER A 3 7.12 24.58 6.57
C SER A 3 5.61 24.66 6.68
N LYS A 4 5.04 25.85 6.43
CA LYS A 4 3.59 26.06 6.23
C LYS A 4 3.10 25.59 4.85
N GLY A 5 3.98 24.97 4.06
CA GLY A 5 3.73 24.49 2.70
C GLY A 5 3.24 23.05 2.67
N ILE A 6 2.40 22.77 1.68
CA ILE A 6 1.81 21.47 1.40
C ILE A 6 2.09 21.14 -0.07
N ILE A 7 2.75 20.01 -0.32
CA ILE A 7 2.87 19.44 -1.66
C ILE A 7 1.64 18.57 -1.91
N CYS A 8 0.92 18.88 -2.99
CA CYS A 8 -0.36 18.26 -3.34
C CYS A 8 -0.17 17.35 -4.55
N HIS A 9 -0.38 16.06 -4.37
CA HIS A 9 -0.33 15.05 -5.44
C HIS A 9 -1.75 14.64 -5.83
N SER A 10 -1.99 14.47 -7.12
CA SER A 10 -3.32 14.13 -7.64
C SER A 10 -3.29 13.07 -8.74
N TYR A 11 -4.35 12.27 -8.82
CA TYR A 11 -4.62 11.37 -9.93
C TYR A 11 -6.13 11.20 -10.13
N ILE A 12 -6.61 11.26 -11.38
CA ILE A 12 -8.02 11.08 -11.72
C ILE A 12 -8.11 10.04 -12.83
N ALA A 13 -8.95 9.01 -12.69
CA ALA A 13 -9.17 8.01 -13.76
C ALA A 13 -10.65 7.65 -13.96
N VAL A 14 -11.55 8.53 -13.53
CA VAL A 14 -13.00 8.31 -13.67
C VAL A 14 -13.42 8.67 -15.11
N PRO A 15 -13.93 7.72 -15.90
CA PRO A 15 -14.23 7.94 -17.31
C PRO A 15 -15.47 8.81 -17.52
N GLY A 16 -15.44 9.66 -18.56
CA GLY A 16 -16.64 10.26 -19.16
C GLY A 16 -17.39 11.31 -18.32
N VAL A 17 -16.80 11.79 -17.23
CA VAL A 17 -17.44 12.77 -16.33
C VAL A 17 -16.45 13.87 -15.93
N GLU A 18 -16.94 15.10 -15.71
CA GLU A 18 -16.15 16.19 -15.15
C GLU A 18 -15.90 15.93 -13.66
N ILE A 19 -14.83 15.18 -13.37
CA ILE A 19 -14.26 15.07 -12.04
C ILE A 19 -13.17 16.13 -11.89
N GLU A 20 -13.19 16.81 -10.75
CA GLU A 20 -12.10 17.68 -10.33
C GLU A 20 -11.65 17.38 -8.91
N ILE A 21 -10.35 17.54 -8.67
CA ILE A 21 -9.77 17.60 -7.33
C ILE A 21 -9.29 19.03 -7.13
N GLU A 22 -9.90 19.75 -6.19
CA GLU A 22 -9.48 21.09 -5.80
C GLU A 22 -8.72 21.03 -4.48
N PHE A 23 -7.51 21.59 -4.45
CA PHE A 23 -6.75 21.85 -3.23
C PHE A 23 -6.86 23.32 -2.87
N ASN A 24 -7.17 23.60 -1.61
CA ASN A 24 -7.50 24.93 -1.12
C ASN A 24 -6.67 25.29 0.11
N VAL A 25 -6.19 26.53 0.13
CA VAL A 25 -5.71 27.24 1.32
C VAL A 25 -6.34 28.65 1.34
N PRO A 26 -6.21 29.44 2.41
CA PRO A 26 -6.82 30.76 2.44
C PRO A 26 -6.36 31.64 1.27
N LYS A 27 -7.33 32.10 0.46
CA LYS A 27 -7.17 32.95 -0.74
C LYS A 27 -6.34 32.35 -1.88
N ASN A 28 -6.08 31.03 -1.89
CA ASN A 28 -5.38 30.38 -2.99
C ASN A 28 -5.91 28.95 -3.19
N SER A 29 -6.09 28.54 -4.44
CA SER A 29 -6.54 27.20 -4.78
C SER A 29 -5.93 26.69 -6.08
N VAL A 30 -5.85 25.37 -6.21
CA VAL A 30 -5.43 24.68 -7.43
C VAL A 30 -6.48 23.63 -7.75
N ILE A 31 -6.96 23.63 -8.99
CA ILE A 31 -7.94 22.66 -9.50
C ILE A 31 -7.24 21.73 -10.47
N LYS A 32 -7.51 20.43 -10.35
CA LYS A 32 -7.00 19.36 -11.20
C LYS A 32 -8.14 18.63 -11.87
N GLN A 33 -8.02 18.45 -13.18
CA GLN A 33 -9.04 17.85 -14.05
C GLN A 33 -8.43 16.88 -15.06
N GLU A 34 -7.11 16.83 -15.14
CA GLU A 34 -6.38 15.99 -16.09
C GLU A 34 -6.57 14.51 -15.75
N GLN A 35 -7.18 13.78 -16.66
CA GLN A 35 -7.37 12.33 -16.54
C GLN A 35 -6.04 11.60 -16.77
N GLN A 36 -5.82 10.59 -15.96
CA GLN A 36 -4.71 9.64 -16.01
C GLN A 36 -3.35 10.32 -16.03
N GLN A 37 -3.22 11.44 -15.31
CA GLN A 37 -1.96 12.15 -15.13
C GLN A 37 -1.68 12.32 -13.65
N PHE A 38 -0.44 12.04 -13.25
CA PHE A 38 0.03 12.30 -11.90
C PHE A 38 0.39 13.78 -11.79
N GLY A 39 -0.44 14.55 -11.07
CA GLY A 39 -0.22 15.96 -10.80
C GLY A 39 0.60 16.18 -9.53
N CYS A 40 1.37 17.26 -9.49
CA CYS A 40 2.10 17.72 -8.32
C CYS A 40 2.09 19.25 -8.25
N ASP A 41 1.64 19.80 -7.13
CA ASP A 41 1.53 21.24 -6.91
C ASP A 41 1.98 21.59 -5.49
N HIS A 42 2.06 22.89 -5.25
CA HIS A 42 2.48 23.44 -3.97
C HIS A 42 1.50 24.52 -3.54
N LEU A 43 1.04 24.43 -2.29
CA LEU A 43 0.25 25.47 -1.63
C LEU A 43 0.91 25.89 -0.32
N GLU A 44 0.72 27.14 0.10
CA GLU A 44 1.19 27.64 1.39
C GLU A 44 0.08 28.30 2.18
N VAL A 45 0.02 28.02 3.48
CA VAL A 45 -0.86 28.73 4.40
C VAL A 45 -0.20 30.04 4.84
N GLU A 46 -0.46 31.10 4.08
CA GLU A 46 0.16 32.41 4.26
C GLU A 46 -0.54 33.27 5.32
N SER A 47 0.21 33.80 6.30
CA SER A 47 -0.33 34.70 7.33
C SER A 47 -0.99 35.95 6.74
N SER A 48 -0.49 36.46 5.60
CA SER A 48 -1.07 37.61 4.87
C SER A 48 -2.46 37.30 4.27
N ASN A 49 -2.79 36.03 4.09
CA ASN A 49 -4.07 35.58 3.61
C ASN A 49 -5.07 35.33 4.75
N LEU A 50 -4.63 35.44 5.99
CA LEU A 50 -5.47 35.31 7.19
C LEU A 50 -5.96 36.68 7.69
N GLY A 51 -6.94 36.66 8.60
CA GLY A 51 -7.38 37.88 9.29
C GLY A 51 -6.35 38.39 10.30
N HIS A 52 -6.48 39.65 10.75
CA HIS A 52 -5.60 40.21 11.77
C HIS A 52 -5.52 39.30 13.01
N PHE A 53 -4.30 39.04 13.48
CA PHE A 53 -3.99 38.17 14.63
C PHE A 53 -4.45 36.71 14.49
N LYS A 54 -4.73 36.22 13.27
CA LYS A 54 -4.95 34.80 13.00
C LYS A 54 -3.66 34.17 12.45
N PHE A 55 -3.28 33.03 13.03
CA PHE A 55 -2.08 32.28 12.66
C PHE A 55 -2.39 30.84 12.23
N THR A 56 -3.66 30.52 12.05
CA THR A 56 -4.12 29.20 11.62
C THR A 56 -4.97 29.37 10.38
N GLY A 57 -4.57 28.68 9.31
CA GLY A 57 -5.35 28.57 8.09
C GLY A 57 -5.70 27.12 7.81
N ARG A 58 -6.80 26.90 7.10
CA ARG A 58 -7.25 25.57 6.71
C ARG A 58 -6.67 25.20 5.36
N PHE A 59 -5.95 24.09 5.29
CA PHE A 59 -5.76 23.35 4.06
C PHE A 59 -6.92 22.36 3.90
N GLU A 60 -7.50 22.26 2.71
CA GLU A 60 -8.53 21.27 2.40
C GLU A 60 -8.42 20.79 0.97
N PHE A 61 -8.81 19.55 0.71
CA PHE A 61 -9.10 19.09 -0.64
C PHE A 61 -10.60 18.81 -0.79
N VAL A 62 -11.10 19.03 -2.01
CA VAL A 62 -12.48 18.75 -2.39
C VAL A 62 -12.47 17.97 -3.70
N VAL A 63 -13.14 16.82 -3.73
CA VAL A 63 -13.43 16.09 -4.97
C VAL A 63 -14.84 16.45 -5.40
N ARG A 64 -15.00 16.95 -6.64
CA ARG A 64 -16.31 17.27 -7.22
C ARG A 64 -16.58 16.47 -8.46
N ARG A 65 -17.87 16.29 -8.73
CA ARG A 65 -18.42 15.74 -9.96
C ARG A 65 -19.46 16.71 -10.48
N ASP A 66 -19.27 17.22 -11.70
CA ASP A 66 -20.19 18.17 -12.34
C ASP A 66 -20.50 19.38 -11.43
N GLY A 67 -19.47 19.89 -10.75
CA GLY A 67 -19.57 21.00 -9.79
C GLY A 67 -20.17 20.66 -8.42
N ARG A 68 -20.65 19.43 -8.19
CA ARG A 68 -21.17 18.97 -6.90
C ARG A 68 -20.06 18.37 -6.04
N GLU A 69 -19.96 18.83 -4.80
CA GLU A 69 -19.05 18.26 -3.79
C GLU A 69 -19.41 16.81 -3.47
N LEU A 70 -18.45 15.90 -3.63
CA LEU A 70 -18.57 14.49 -3.28
C LEU A 70 -17.83 14.15 -1.99
N VAL A 71 -16.60 14.65 -1.87
CA VAL A 71 -15.71 14.38 -0.73
C VAL A 71 -14.99 15.67 -0.37
N LYS A 72 -14.88 15.92 0.94
CA LYS A 72 -14.13 17.04 1.49
C LYS A 72 -13.37 16.59 2.73
N GLN A 73 -12.07 16.86 2.76
CA GLN A 73 -11.20 16.59 3.90
C GLN A 73 -10.30 17.79 4.16
N TRP A 74 -9.92 18.02 5.42
CA TRP A 74 -9.21 19.23 5.79
C TRP A 74 -8.31 19.07 7.02
N VAL A 75 -7.33 19.95 7.15
CA VAL A 75 -6.50 20.11 8.35
C VAL A 75 -6.10 21.56 8.52
N ASN A 76 -6.06 22.01 9.77
CA ASN A 76 -5.62 23.34 10.13
C ASN A 76 -4.09 23.35 10.29
N VAL A 77 -3.44 24.25 9.55
CA VAL A 77 -1.99 24.46 9.55
C VAL A 77 -1.69 25.82 10.17
N ASN A 78 -0.75 25.84 11.11
CA ASN A 78 -0.25 27.08 11.67
C ASN A 78 0.67 27.79 10.65
N SER A 79 0.32 29.01 10.25
CA SER A 79 1.05 29.78 9.23
C SER A 79 2.44 30.27 9.68
N MET A 80 2.75 30.20 10.97
CA MET A 80 4.04 30.59 11.53
C MET A 80 4.93 29.39 11.82
N THR A 81 4.35 28.29 12.29
CA THR A 81 5.11 27.13 12.78
C THR A 81 5.05 25.93 11.84
N GLY A 82 4.09 25.87 10.92
CA GLY A 82 3.74 24.66 10.15
C GLY A 82 3.01 23.60 10.97
N GLY A 83 2.81 23.79 12.27
CA GLY A 83 2.18 22.77 13.11
C GLY A 83 0.73 22.49 12.73
N LEU A 84 0.34 21.22 12.72
CA LEU A 84 -1.03 20.79 12.50
C LEU A 84 -1.86 20.90 13.80
N SER A 85 -3.16 21.13 13.64
CA SER A 85 -4.10 21.19 14.77
C SER A 85 -5.34 20.35 14.49
N GLU A 86 -6.53 20.95 14.42
CA GLU A 86 -7.77 20.24 14.11
C GLU A 86 -7.82 19.82 12.64
N GLY A 87 -8.51 18.73 12.34
CA GLY A 87 -8.69 18.25 10.97
C GLY A 87 -9.34 16.88 10.93
N THR A 88 -9.56 16.40 9.72
CA THR A 88 -10.11 15.07 9.40
C THR A 88 -9.05 14.15 8.77
N MET A 89 -7.79 14.58 8.72
CA MET A 89 -6.67 13.85 8.14
C MET A 89 -5.38 14.09 8.93
N LYS A 90 -5.48 14.15 10.26
CA LYS A 90 -4.34 14.43 11.14
C LYS A 90 -3.47 13.19 11.33
N THR A 91 -4.09 12.02 11.40
CA THR A 91 -3.39 10.75 11.54
C THR A 91 -3.69 9.82 10.37
N MET A 92 -2.80 8.88 10.11
CA MET A 92 -3.01 7.86 9.07
C MET A 92 -4.32 7.08 9.26
N ASP A 93 -4.71 6.79 10.51
CA ASP A 93 -5.95 6.06 10.84
C ASP A 93 -7.23 6.87 10.47
N GLU A 94 -7.10 8.19 10.27
CA GLU A 94 -8.18 9.09 9.83
C GLU A 94 -8.24 9.24 8.29
N THR A 95 -7.45 8.48 7.55
CA THR A 95 -7.39 8.57 6.08
C THR A 95 -7.92 7.33 5.32
N PRO A 96 -8.99 6.64 5.78
CA PRO A 96 -9.55 5.54 5.00
C PRO A 96 -10.07 6.05 3.66
N SER A 97 -9.99 5.22 2.63
CA SER A 97 -10.56 5.54 1.33
C SER A 97 -12.08 5.69 1.41
N ILE A 98 -12.63 6.67 0.69
CA ILE A 98 -14.04 7.05 0.75
C ILE A 98 -14.75 6.57 -0.50
N PHE A 99 -15.79 5.77 -0.30
CA PHE A 99 -16.70 5.32 -1.35
C PHE A 99 -17.79 6.37 -1.56
N THR A 100 -17.98 6.80 -2.79
CA THR A 100 -19.06 7.73 -3.15
C THR A 100 -19.51 7.45 -4.57
N GLU A 101 -20.82 7.25 -4.73
CA GLU A 101 -21.40 6.85 -6.02
C GLU A 101 -20.69 5.61 -6.60
N ASP A 102 -20.12 5.71 -7.80
CA ASP A 102 -19.39 4.67 -8.52
C ASP A 102 -17.86 4.84 -8.45
N LEU A 103 -17.37 5.77 -7.63
CA LEU A 103 -15.94 6.07 -7.48
C LEU A 103 -15.44 5.85 -6.05
N ILE A 104 -14.13 5.70 -5.93
CA ILE A 104 -13.40 5.62 -4.67
C ILE A 104 -12.39 6.76 -4.65
N VAL A 105 -12.42 7.55 -3.58
CA VAL A 105 -11.41 8.59 -3.29
C VAL A 105 -10.43 8.03 -2.27
N SER A 106 -9.19 7.73 -2.68
CA SER A 106 -8.11 7.36 -1.76
C SER A 106 -7.18 8.54 -1.56
N TYR A 107 -6.86 8.84 -0.31
CA TYR A 107 -6.01 9.97 0.05
C TYR A 107 -5.16 9.65 1.28
N GLY A 108 -4.09 10.41 1.47
CA GLY A 108 -3.28 10.37 2.68
C GLY A 108 -2.59 11.69 2.93
N PHE A 109 -2.18 11.92 4.18
CA PHE A 109 -1.53 13.16 4.60
C PHE A 109 -0.27 12.84 5.42
N TYR A 110 0.86 13.43 5.02
CA TYR A 110 2.13 13.36 5.74
C TYR A 110 2.35 14.66 6.53
N ASP A 111 2.51 14.52 7.85
CA ASP A 111 2.80 15.61 8.76
C ASP A 111 4.31 15.83 8.82
N ALA A 112 4.79 16.81 8.05
CA ALA A 112 6.20 17.11 8.00
C ALA A 112 6.71 17.70 9.32
N GLY A 113 7.87 17.22 9.72
CA GLY A 113 8.67 17.83 10.78
C GLY A 113 9.59 18.94 10.25
N PRO A 114 10.64 19.31 11.01
CA PRO A 114 11.63 20.30 10.60
C PRO A 114 12.55 19.86 9.43
N GLY A 115 12.28 18.71 8.81
CA GLY A 115 13.06 18.07 7.74
C GLY A 115 14.42 17.57 8.18
N LEU A 116 14.43 16.84 9.28
CA LEU A 116 15.61 16.11 9.75
C LEU A 116 15.84 14.88 8.88
N ALA A 117 17.09 14.44 8.78
CA ALA A 117 17.48 13.26 7.98
C ALA A 117 16.99 13.30 6.52
N ALA A 118 16.94 14.50 5.93
CA ALA A 118 16.42 14.77 4.58
C ALA A 118 14.92 14.47 4.38
N LEU A 119 14.17 14.19 5.45
CA LEU A 119 12.71 14.15 5.37
C LEU A 119 12.17 15.48 4.83
N PRO A 120 11.05 15.45 4.09
CA PRO A 120 10.40 16.65 3.60
C PRO A 120 10.11 17.63 4.74
N LYS A 121 10.36 18.92 4.48
CA LYS A 121 10.00 20.02 5.39
C LYS A 121 8.57 20.50 5.20
N GLN A 122 7.92 20.05 4.13
CA GLN A 122 6.57 20.41 3.74
C GLN A 122 5.68 19.21 3.90
N HIS A 123 4.46 19.45 4.38
CA HIS A 123 3.45 18.40 4.42
C HIS A 123 3.21 17.86 3.01
N GLN A 124 2.73 16.63 2.92
CA GLN A 124 2.30 16.07 1.65
C GLN A 124 0.87 15.61 1.75
N CYS A 125 0.10 15.84 0.70
CA CYS A 125 -1.24 15.31 0.56
C CYS A 125 -1.33 14.65 -0.82
N TYR A 126 -1.64 13.36 -0.87
CA TYR A 126 -2.03 12.73 -2.13
C TYR A 126 -3.52 12.47 -2.14
N VAL A 127 -4.14 12.63 -3.30
CA VAL A 127 -5.57 12.35 -3.52
C VAL A 127 -5.71 11.67 -4.88
N THR A 128 -6.38 10.54 -4.90
CA THR A 128 -6.76 9.83 -6.13
C THR A 128 -8.27 9.71 -6.20
N ALA A 129 -8.84 9.92 -7.37
CA ALA A 129 -10.26 9.70 -7.65
C ALA A 129 -10.39 8.73 -8.81
N THR A 130 -10.88 7.53 -8.55
CA THR A 130 -10.90 6.43 -9.52
C THR A 130 -12.21 5.64 -9.45
N PRO A 131 -12.62 4.95 -10.52
CA PRO A 131 -13.76 4.04 -10.47
C PRO A 131 -13.61 2.99 -9.37
N ASN A 132 -14.73 2.39 -8.96
CA ASN A 132 -14.68 1.15 -8.20
C ASN A 132 -14.19 -0.01 -9.11
N TYR A 133 -12.98 -0.49 -8.85
CA TYR A 133 -12.33 -1.56 -9.61
C TYR A 133 -12.66 -2.98 -9.10
N SER A 134 -13.73 -3.15 -8.34
CA SER A 134 -14.17 -4.47 -7.86
C SER A 134 -14.45 -5.49 -8.98
N ASN A 135 -14.69 -5.05 -10.22
CA ASN A 135 -14.96 -5.94 -11.35
C ASN A 135 -14.09 -5.64 -12.58
N TRP A 136 -12.88 -5.12 -12.37
CA TRP A 136 -12.07 -4.64 -13.48
C TRP A 136 -11.68 -5.76 -14.46
N MET A 137 -11.47 -7.00 -13.99
CA MET A 137 -11.15 -8.11 -14.90
C MET A 137 -12.34 -8.49 -15.77
N ARG A 138 -13.57 -8.42 -15.26
CA ARG A 138 -14.78 -8.55 -16.10
C ARG A 138 -14.82 -7.48 -17.18
N ASP A 139 -14.59 -6.24 -16.80
CA ASP A 139 -14.79 -5.11 -17.71
C ASP A 139 -13.63 -4.97 -18.72
N ALA A 140 -12.41 -5.29 -18.31
CA ALA A 140 -11.22 -5.30 -19.16
C ALA A 140 -11.11 -6.57 -20.02
N LEU A 141 -11.56 -7.72 -19.50
CA LEU A 141 -11.45 -9.05 -20.13
C LEU A 141 -12.82 -9.76 -20.10
N PRO A 142 -13.83 -9.28 -20.85
CA PRO A 142 -15.19 -9.83 -20.75
C PRO A 142 -15.25 -11.34 -21.01
N PRO A 143 -16.03 -12.11 -20.22
CA PRO A 143 -16.24 -13.53 -20.47
C PRO A 143 -16.68 -13.81 -21.91
N GLY A 144 -16.11 -14.85 -22.51
CA GLY A 144 -16.35 -15.22 -23.90
C GLY A 144 -15.66 -14.35 -24.95
N SER A 145 -14.92 -13.31 -24.55
CA SER A 145 -14.13 -12.51 -25.50
C SER A 145 -12.83 -13.20 -25.92
N ASP A 146 -12.30 -12.83 -27.09
CA ASP A 146 -10.99 -13.28 -27.57
C ASP A 146 -9.86 -12.94 -26.58
N ILE A 147 -10.01 -11.83 -25.86
CA ILE A 147 -9.03 -11.39 -24.86
C ILE A 147 -9.05 -12.31 -23.64
N ALA A 148 -10.23 -12.73 -23.17
CA ALA A 148 -10.35 -13.69 -22.05
C ALA A 148 -9.79 -15.08 -22.40
N ASN A 149 -9.72 -15.44 -23.69
CA ASN A 149 -9.10 -16.68 -24.15
C ASN A 149 -7.57 -16.64 -24.17
N LYS A 150 -6.94 -15.49 -23.86
CA LYS A 150 -5.49 -15.40 -23.76
C LYS A 150 -4.99 -16.02 -22.43
N PRO A 151 -3.76 -16.56 -22.41
CA PRO A 151 -3.15 -17.13 -21.20
C PRO A 151 -3.13 -16.16 -20.03
N PHE A 152 -3.42 -16.66 -18.81
CA PHE A 152 -3.40 -15.85 -17.58
C PHE A 152 -2.00 -15.35 -17.22
N ASN A 153 -0.94 -16.04 -17.62
CA ASN A 153 0.43 -15.56 -17.39
C ASN A 153 0.76 -14.23 -18.09
N ARG A 154 -0.11 -13.73 -18.97
CA ARG A 154 0.02 -12.41 -19.59
C ARG A 154 -0.59 -11.28 -18.75
N MET A 155 -1.23 -11.60 -17.63
CA MET A 155 -1.86 -10.61 -16.76
C MET A 155 -0.83 -9.67 -16.15
N VAL A 156 -1.27 -8.43 -15.93
CA VAL A 156 -0.59 -7.47 -15.06
C VAL A 156 -1.51 -7.25 -13.86
N LEU A 157 -1.03 -7.56 -12.65
CA LEU A 157 -1.85 -7.56 -11.43
C LEU A 157 -1.41 -6.42 -10.49
N PRO A 158 -2.31 -5.47 -10.18
CA PRO A 158 -2.08 -4.54 -9.08
C PRO A 158 -2.03 -5.27 -7.73
N SER A 159 -1.18 -4.83 -6.82
CA SER A 159 -0.94 -5.44 -5.52
C SER A 159 -0.61 -4.39 -4.46
N SER A 160 -1.14 -4.60 -3.26
CA SER A 160 -0.67 -3.92 -2.05
C SER A 160 0.59 -4.59 -1.50
N HIS A 161 1.57 -3.81 -1.07
CA HIS A 161 2.74 -4.29 -0.32
C HIS A 161 2.35 -4.64 1.12
N ASP A 162 2.80 -5.81 1.60
CA ASP A 162 2.60 -6.24 2.99
C ASP A 162 1.14 -6.05 3.48
N ILE A 163 0.16 -6.58 2.74
CA ILE A 163 -1.29 -6.38 2.97
C ILE A 163 -1.74 -6.63 4.43
N GLY A 164 -1.06 -7.52 5.15
CA GLY A 164 -1.39 -7.80 6.54
C GLY A 164 -1.01 -6.68 7.52
N MET A 165 -0.23 -5.68 7.10
CA MET A 165 0.11 -4.50 7.89
C MET A 165 -0.82 -3.33 7.57
N ASN A 166 -2.12 -3.58 7.65
CA ASN A 166 -3.18 -2.63 7.34
C ASN A 166 -3.94 -2.09 8.57
N SER A 167 -3.49 -2.47 9.76
CA SER A 167 -4.08 -2.05 11.03
C SER A 167 -3.07 -2.17 12.16
N MET A 168 -3.23 -1.31 13.17
CA MET A 168 -2.49 -1.40 14.42
C MET A 168 -3.12 -2.40 15.41
N ALA A 169 -4.29 -2.97 15.14
CA ALA A 169 -5.05 -3.74 16.13
C ALA A 169 -4.25 -4.91 16.74
N THR A 170 -3.69 -5.79 15.91
CA THR A 170 -2.89 -6.95 16.36
C THR A 170 -1.64 -6.52 17.12
N ALA A 171 -0.93 -5.52 16.59
CA ALA A 171 0.29 -5.00 17.19
C ALA A 171 0.03 -4.31 18.55
N LEU A 172 -1.07 -3.57 18.69
CA LEU A 172 -1.46 -2.95 19.95
C LEU A 172 -1.85 -4.03 20.99
N SER A 173 -2.66 -5.02 20.61
CA SER A 173 -2.99 -6.14 21.49
C SER A 173 -1.75 -6.89 21.98
N LEU A 174 -0.74 -7.03 21.12
CA LEU A 174 0.56 -7.59 21.49
C LEU A 174 1.28 -6.71 22.52
N LEU A 175 1.28 -5.38 22.33
CA LEU A 175 1.97 -4.45 23.21
C LEU A 175 1.29 -4.28 24.58
N GLU A 176 -0.02 -4.48 24.70
CA GLU A 176 -0.77 -4.30 25.96
C GLU A 176 -0.23 -5.10 27.14
N LYS A 177 0.31 -6.30 26.90
CA LYS A 177 0.84 -7.20 27.95
C LYS A 177 2.32 -7.52 27.80
N ALA A 178 2.97 -7.01 26.75
CA ALA A 178 4.39 -7.26 26.54
C ALA A 178 5.26 -6.47 27.53
N GLY A 179 6.16 -7.16 28.22
CA GLY A 179 7.23 -6.50 28.97
C GLY A 179 8.24 -5.83 28.03
N THR A 180 8.99 -4.84 28.53
CA THR A 180 9.96 -4.07 27.74
C THR A 180 10.99 -4.94 27.02
N GLY A 181 11.43 -6.05 27.64
CA GLY A 181 12.36 -6.99 27.01
C GLY A 181 11.81 -7.65 25.75
N VAL A 182 10.53 -8.03 25.76
CA VAL A 182 9.84 -8.61 24.60
C VAL A 182 9.70 -7.56 23.50
N ILE A 183 9.32 -6.33 23.85
CA ILE A 183 9.22 -5.21 22.90
C ILE A 183 10.58 -4.94 22.22
N LYS A 184 11.67 -4.91 23.00
CA LYS A 184 13.03 -4.73 22.45
C LYS A 184 13.44 -5.85 21.51
N GLU A 185 13.15 -7.11 21.84
CA GLU A 185 13.45 -8.24 20.95
C GLU A 185 12.65 -8.13 19.64
N VAL A 186 11.34 -7.89 19.73
CA VAL A 186 10.45 -7.81 18.56
C VAL A 186 10.84 -6.68 17.63
N LEU A 187 11.03 -5.48 18.17
CA LEU A 187 11.47 -4.33 17.39
C LEU A 187 12.90 -4.55 16.87
N GLY A 188 13.76 -5.19 17.65
CA GLY A 188 15.15 -5.46 17.25
C GLY A 188 15.30 -6.43 16.09
N ARG A 189 14.42 -7.44 16.01
CA ARG A 189 14.40 -8.42 14.92
C ARG A 189 13.73 -7.88 13.67
N SER A 190 12.64 -7.15 13.84
CA SER A 190 11.80 -6.66 12.73
C SER A 190 12.36 -5.38 12.11
N LEU A 191 12.96 -4.53 12.94
CA LEU A 191 13.43 -3.21 12.58
C LEU A 191 14.85 -3.01 13.18
N PRO A 192 15.86 -3.75 12.70
CA PRO A 192 17.20 -3.77 13.31
C PRO A 192 17.86 -2.39 13.42
N ARG A 193 17.52 -1.46 12.50
CA ARG A 193 18.00 -0.08 12.55
C ARG A 193 17.28 0.76 13.62
N ALA A 194 16.02 0.45 13.94
CA ALA A 194 15.26 1.05 15.03
C ALA A 194 15.79 0.62 16.41
N LEU A 195 16.38 -0.57 16.55
CA LEU A 195 16.97 -1.04 17.81
C LEU A 195 18.06 -0.08 18.35
N SER A 196 18.81 0.56 17.44
CA SER A 196 19.83 1.55 17.82
C SER A 196 19.25 2.82 18.46
N VAL A 197 17.97 3.09 18.22
CA VAL A 197 17.19 4.18 18.82
C VAL A 197 16.63 3.73 20.16
N VAL A 198 16.00 2.56 20.18
CA VAL A 198 15.41 1.94 21.38
C VAL A 198 16.44 1.75 22.49
N ASN A 199 17.68 1.41 22.15
CA ASN A 199 18.77 1.24 23.12
C ASN A 199 19.26 2.55 23.77
N LYS A 200 18.91 3.71 23.22
CA LYS A 200 19.25 5.03 23.81
C LYS A 200 18.20 5.53 24.79
N ILE A 201 17.08 4.84 24.91
CA ILE A 201 15.92 5.25 25.70
C ILE A 201 15.80 4.31 26.90
N GLY A 202 15.52 4.87 28.09
CA GLY A 202 15.29 4.06 29.29
C GLY A 202 14.08 3.13 29.12
N ASP A 203 14.04 2.01 29.86
CA ASP A 203 13.03 0.95 29.67
C ASP A 203 11.57 1.44 29.73
N LYS A 204 11.27 2.43 30.60
CA LYS A 204 9.94 3.04 30.68
C LYS A 204 9.57 3.86 29.44
N GLY A 205 10.55 4.46 28.76
CA GLY A 205 10.32 5.22 27.52
C GLY A 205 10.06 4.33 26.32
N VAL A 206 10.65 3.12 26.29
CA VAL A 206 10.47 2.16 25.18
C VAL A 206 9.02 1.71 25.04
N ASN A 207 8.34 1.37 26.14
CA ASN A 207 6.95 0.92 26.07
C ASN A 207 6.01 2.04 25.61
N ALA A 208 6.32 3.30 25.94
CA ALA A 208 5.50 4.44 25.57
C ALA A 208 5.57 4.75 24.07
N ILE A 209 6.72 4.54 23.43
CA ILE A 209 6.95 4.86 22.01
C ILE A 209 6.77 3.66 21.08
N ALA A 210 6.65 2.44 21.60
CA ALA A 210 6.57 1.24 20.77
C ALA A 210 5.38 1.23 19.79
N PRO A 211 4.14 1.65 20.18
CA PRO A 211 3.04 1.78 19.23
C PRO A 211 3.37 2.72 18.07
N ASP A 212 4.06 3.82 18.37
CA ASP A 212 4.43 4.87 17.44
C ASP A 212 5.52 4.40 16.48
N ILE A 213 6.51 3.65 16.96
CA ILE A 213 7.52 2.98 16.13
C ILE A 213 6.85 2.02 15.14
N ILE A 214 5.91 1.18 15.60
CA ILE A 214 5.22 0.22 14.73
C ILE A 214 4.37 0.96 13.70
N ARG A 215 3.58 1.97 14.13
CA ARG A 215 2.74 2.76 13.23
C ARG A 215 3.57 3.44 12.14
N ALA A 216 4.70 4.03 12.52
CA ALA A 216 5.55 4.74 11.56
C ALA A 216 6.30 3.79 10.63
N LEU A 217 6.76 2.64 11.12
CA LEU A 217 7.77 1.85 10.41
C LEU A 217 7.29 0.52 9.83
N ALA A 218 6.16 -0.01 10.31
CA ALA A 218 5.69 -1.34 9.93
C ALA A 218 4.31 -1.32 9.25
N VAL A 219 3.48 -0.31 9.49
CA VAL A 219 2.19 -0.18 8.81
C VAL A 219 2.41 0.33 7.39
N THR A 220 2.04 -0.49 6.41
CA THR A 220 2.24 -0.25 4.97
C THR A 220 0.94 0.07 4.26
N GLN A 221 -0.19 -0.24 4.89
CA GLN A 221 -1.53 -0.01 4.34
C GLN A 221 -2.41 0.72 5.35
N LYS A 222 -3.29 1.60 4.86
CA LYS A 222 -4.28 2.33 5.68
C LYS A 222 -5.70 1.79 5.53
N ASP A 223 -5.92 1.00 4.48
CA ASP A 223 -7.23 0.52 4.06
C ASP A 223 -7.41 -0.96 4.40
N SER A 224 -8.65 -1.35 4.69
CA SER A 224 -8.98 -2.77 4.88
C SER A 224 -8.74 -3.58 3.59
N LEU A 225 -8.57 -4.90 3.72
CA LEU A 225 -8.44 -5.78 2.56
C LEU A 225 -9.67 -5.68 1.63
N SER A 226 -10.87 -5.64 2.19
CA SER A 226 -12.10 -5.39 1.41
C SER A 226 -12.06 -4.10 0.59
N THR A 227 -11.48 -3.02 1.13
CA THR A 227 -11.29 -1.76 0.41
C THR A 227 -10.23 -1.90 -0.68
N ILE A 228 -9.10 -2.54 -0.38
CA ILE A 228 -7.99 -2.75 -1.32
C ILE A 228 -8.41 -3.63 -2.52
N LEU A 229 -9.27 -4.63 -2.30
CA LEU A 229 -9.88 -5.43 -3.36
C LEU A 229 -10.80 -4.58 -4.25
N GLN A 230 -11.60 -3.68 -3.67
CA GLN A 230 -12.45 -2.75 -4.43
C GLN A 230 -11.63 -1.67 -5.16
N LEU A 231 -10.48 -1.27 -4.61
CA LEU A 231 -9.51 -0.41 -5.29
C LEU A 231 -8.83 -1.13 -6.47
N GLY A 232 -8.84 -2.46 -6.52
CA GLY A 232 -8.45 -3.24 -7.71
C GLY A 232 -7.30 -4.21 -7.54
N ALA A 233 -6.75 -4.38 -6.33
CA ALA A 233 -5.68 -5.35 -6.08
C ALA A 233 -6.14 -6.79 -6.34
N ARG A 234 -5.31 -7.57 -7.03
CA ARG A 234 -5.60 -8.98 -7.40
C ARG A 234 -4.42 -9.92 -7.18
N TYR A 235 -3.31 -9.42 -6.69
CA TYR A 235 -2.18 -10.21 -6.22
C TYR A 235 -1.85 -9.79 -4.78
N PHE A 236 -1.49 -10.77 -3.96
CA PHE A 236 -1.10 -10.55 -2.57
C PHE A 236 0.04 -11.48 -2.18
N GLU A 237 1.10 -10.90 -1.61
CA GLU A 237 2.09 -11.68 -0.86
C GLU A 237 1.63 -11.77 0.59
N PHE A 238 1.58 -12.98 1.12
CA PHE A 238 1.26 -13.22 2.52
C PHE A 238 2.36 -14.01 3.19
N ARG A 239 2.74 -13.60 4.41
CA ARG A 239 3.77 -14.26 5.21
C ARG A 239 3.16 -14.93 6.45
N PRO A 240 2.42 -16.06 6.30
CA PRO A 240 1.65 -16.63 7.40
C PRO A 240 2.58 -17.35 8.38
N ALA A 241 2.65 -16.90 9.62
CA ALA A 241 3.31 -17.62 10.70
C ALA A 241 2.69 -17.26 12.06
N ARG A 242 2.91 -18.11 13.04
CA ARG A 242 2.56 -17.83 14.43
C ARG A 242 3.40 -16.69 14.99
N CYS A 243 2.92 -16.04 16.03
CA CYS A 243 3.71 -15.04 16.74
C CYS A 243 5.05 -15.63 17.21
N HIS A 244 6.07 -14.78 17.31
CA HIS A 244 7.36 -15.16 17.87
C HIS A 244 7.19 -15.88 19.22
N ARG A 245 7.93 -16.96 19.46
CA ARG A 245 7.74 -17.79 20.68
C ARG A 245 7.80 -17.02 22.00
N GLN A 246 8.66 -16.00 22.08
CA GLN A 246 8.75 -15.14 23.27
C GLN A 246 7.56 -14.17 23.41
N ILE A 247 6.93 -13.79 22.30
CA ILE A 247 5.69 -13.03 22.31
C ILE A 247 4.56 -13.96 22.73
N GLN A 248 4.45 -15.13 22.11
CA GLN A 248 3.34 -16.06 22.31
C GLN A 248 3.16 -16.45 23.79
N SER A 249 4.24 -16.50 24.58
CA SER A 249 4.18 -16.83 26.00
C SER A 249 3.57 -15.73 26.89
N VAL A 250 3.49 -14.49 26.41
CA VAL A 250 2.99 -13.33 27.17
C VAL A 250 1.84 -12.58 26.47
N SER A 251 1.61 -12.88 25.19
CA SER A 251 0.65 -12.20 24.35
C SER A 251 -0.78 -12.69 24.62
N PRO A 252 -1.78 -11.80 24.59
CA PRO A 252 -3.18 -12.19 24.59
C PRO A 252 -3.67 -12.76 23.25
N LEU A 253 -2.82 -12.73 22.21
CA LEU A 253 -3.17 -13.21 20.88
C LEU A 253 -3.33 -14.73 20.86
N GLU A 254 -4.33 -15.18 20.10
CA GLU A 254 -4.55 -16.60 19.81
C GLU A 254 -3.32 -17.23 19.14
N ASP A 255 -3.01 -18.48 19.48
CA ASP A 255 -1.91 -19.24 18.85
C ASP A 255 -2.32 -19.73 17.45
N THR A 256 -2.34 -18.80 16.50
CA THR A 256 -2.80 -18.99 15.11
C THR A 256 -1.86 -18.27 14.14
N LEU A 257 -2.16 -18.36 12.84
CA LEU A 257 -1.35 -17.74 11.79
C LEU A 257 -1.74 -16.28 11.58
N PHE A 258 -0.72 -15.42 11.63
CA PHE A 258 -0.79 -14.01 11.30
C PHE A 258 0.15 -13.70 10.14
N PHE A 259 -0.12 -12.61 9.44
CA PHE A 259 0.89 -11.97 8.61
C PHE A 259 2.07 -11.54 9.48
N GLN A 260 3.28 -11.80 9.03
CA GLN A 260 4.49 -11.37 9.72
C GLN A 260 5.25 -10.30 8.93
N HIS A 261 5.42 -9.12 9.53
CA HIS A 261 6.40 -8.13 9.11
C HIS A 261 7.60 -8.20 10.06
N GLY A 262 8.58 -9.04 9.71
CA GLY A 262 9.58 -9.48 10.68
C GLY A 262 8.92 -10.32 11.79
N ALA A 263 9.07 -9.89 13.04
CA ALA A 263 8.40 -10.47 14.22
C ALA A 263 7.12 -9.72 14.63
N ILE A 264 6.73 -8.66 13.90
CA ILE A 264 5.51 -7.89 14.20
C ILE A 264 4.33 -8.57 13.49
N PRO A 265 3.34 -9.11 14.24
CA PRO A 265 2.17 -9.74 13.66
C PRO A 265 1.14 -8.69 13.20
N GLY A 266 0.58 -8.93 12.02
CA GLY A 266 -0.48 -8.14 11.41
C GLY A 266 -1.82 -8.88 11.35
N MET A 267 -2.49 -8.84 10.20
CA MET A 267 -3.76 -9.49 9.93
C MET A 267 -3.70 -11.02 10.14
N ARG A 268 -4.80 -11.62 10.63
CA ARG A 268 -4.95 -13.08 10.73
C ARG A 268 -5.07 -13.73 9.34
N TYR A 269 -4.41 -14.85 9.12
CA TYR A 269 -4.44 -15.56 7.83
C TYR A 269 -5.84 -16.06 7.47
N ALA A 270 -6.61 -16.55 8.45
CA ALA A 270 -8.00 -16.96 8.26
C ALA A 270 -8.88 -15.80 7.77
N SER A 271 -8.74 -14.61 8.36
CA SER A 271 -9.47 -13.41 7.96
C SER A 271 -9.12 -13.01 6.53
N PHE A 272 -7.82 -13.00 6.20
CA PHE A 272 -7.32 -12.73 4.86
C PHE A 272 -7.94 -13.64 3.79
N LEU A 273 -7.91 -14.96 4.01
CA LEU A 273 -8.48 -15.92 3.06
C LEU A 273 -10.01 -15.82 2.96
N SER A 274 -10.70 -15.65 4.09
CA SER A 274 -12.17 -15.54 4.13
C SER A 274 -12.67 -14.29 3.41
N GLU A 275 -12.01 -13.14 3.59
CA GLU A 275 -12.34 -11.90 2.90
C GLU A 275 -12.11 -12.02 1.38
N ILE A 276 -11.02 -12.65 0.93
CA ILE A 276 -10.79 -12.95 -0.50
C ILE A 276 -11.87 -13.89 -1.03
N ALA A 277 -12.20 -14.95 -0.30
CA ALA A 277 -13.20 -15.92 -0.73
C ALA A 277 -14.59 -15.27 -0.86
N SER A 278 -14.95 -14.40 0.10
CA SER A 278 -16.18 -13.61 0.04
C SER A 278 -16.18 -12.67 -1.17
N PHE A 279 -15.07 -11.96 -1.41
CA PHE A 279 -14.95 -11.08 -2.58
C PHE A 279 -15.14 -11.86 -3.90
N LEU A 280 -14.45 -12.99 -4.08
CA LEU A 280 -14.58 -13.79 -5.29
C LEU A 280 -15.97 -14.43 -5.45
N LYS A 281 -16.69 -14.66 -4.35
CA LYS A 281 -18.08 -15.11 -4.40
C LYS A 281 -18.99 -14.03 -4.98
N ASP A 282 -18.80 -12.78 -4.58
CA ASP A 282 -19.59 -11.63 -5.04
C ASP A 282 -19.15 -11.12 -6.42
N HIS A 283 -17.91 -11.41 -6.81
CA HIS A 283 -17.29 -10.96 -8.06
C HIS A 283 -16.88 -12.15 -8.95
N GLY A 284 -17.89 -12.74 -9.60
CA GLY A 284 -17.83 -13.97 -10.39
C GLY A 284 -16.66 -14.13 -11.36
N ASP A 285 -16.26 -13.03 -12.00
CA ASP A 285 -15.29 -12.98 -13.11
C ASP A 285 -13.87 -12.58 -12.68
N GLU A 286 -13.69 -12.25 -11.40
CA GLU A 286 -12.39 -11.86 -10.87
C GLU A 286 -11.57 -13.08 -10.49
N ILE A 287 -10.25 -12.93 -10.53
CA ILE A 287 -9.28 -13.95 -10.14
C ILE A 287 -8.26 -13.29 -9.22
N VAL A 288 -8.00 -13.89 -8.06
CA VAL A 288 -7.01 -13.41 -7.09
C VAL A 288 -5.88 -14.42 -6.98
N VAL A 289 -4.65 -13.91 -6.96
CA VAL A 289 -3.43 -14.67 -6.71
C VAL A 289 -2.92 -14.37 -5.32
N VAL A 290 -2.69 -15.41 -4.53
CA VAL A 290 -2.05 -15.34 -3.20
C VAL A 290 -0.75 -16.11 -3.26
N GLN A 291 0.37 -15.45 -2.96
CA GLN A 291 1.65 -16.11 -2.77
C GLN A 291 2.01 -16.15 -1.28
N ASN A 292 2.01 -17.36 -0.72
CA ASN A 292 2.56 -17.61 0.60
C ASN A 292 4.09 -17.69 0.52
N ARG A 293 4.78 -16.91 1.34
CA ARG A 293 6.25 -16.85 1.39
C ARG A 293 6.75 -16.44 2.78
N TRP A 294 8.05 -16.65 3.06
CA TRP A 294 8.61 -16.43 4.40
C TRP A 294 9.96 -15.71 4.42
N ASP A 295 10.28 -14.95 3.38
CA ASP A 295 11.35 -13.95 3.43
C ASP A 295 11.11 -12.97 4.58
N GLY A 296 12.17 -12.64 5.32
CA GLY A 296 12.09 -11.74 6.48
C GLY A 296 11.42 -12.32 7.73
N VAL A 297 10.74 -13.48 7.66
CA VAL A 297 10.08 -14.10 8.83
C VAL A 297 11.13 -14.81 9.71
N PRO A 298 11.31 -14.38 10.98
CA PRO A 298 12.27 -15.00 11.91
C PRO A 298 11.97 -16.49 12.13
N ALA A 299 13.02 -17.29 12.31
CA ALA A 299 12.88 -18.73 12.57
C ALA A 299 12.08 -19.05 13.85
N ASP A 300 12.09 -18.13 14.82
CA ASP A 300 11.34 -18.22 16.07
C ASP A 300 9.84 -17.86 15.93
N CYS A 301 9.40 -17.47 14.74
CA CYS A 301 7.99 -17.39 14.36
C CYS A 301 7.62 -18.70 13.64
N PRO A 302 6.95 -19.66 14.30
CA PRO A 302 6.68 -20.96 13.71
C PRO A 302 5.86 -20.84 12.43
N ARG A 303 6.41 -21.39 11.35
CA ARG A 303 5.78 -21.45 10.03
C ARG A 303 4.80 -22.63 9.99
N PRO A 304 3.67 -22.51 9.28
CA PRO A 304 2.76 -23.62 9.07
C PRO A 304 3.37 -24.67 8.13
N ASP A 305 2.89 -25.91 8.24
CA ASP A 305 3.09 -26.93 7.22
C ASP A 305 1.99 -26.86 6.14
N ASP A 306 2.08 -27.73 5.13
CA ASP A 306 1.11 -27.76 4.03
C ASP A 306 -0.29 -28.16 4.48
N ASP A 307 -0.40 -29.08 5.43
CA ASP A 307 -1.69 -29.56 5.94
C ASP A 307 -2.41 -28.43 6.69
N GLU A 308 -1.69 -27.66 7.49
CA GLU A 308 -2.23 -26.49 8.18
C GLU A 308 -2.70 -25.42 7.18
N LEU A 309 -1.87 -25.07 6.18
CA LEU A 309 -2.26 -24.10 5.14
C LEU A 309 -3.51 -24.57 4.37
N HIS A 310 -3.56 -25.87 4.02
CA HIS A 310 -4.69 -26.45 3.32
C HIS A 310 -5.96 -26.43 4.18
N ALA A 311 -5.85 -26.67 5.49
CA ALA A 311 -7.00 -26.59 6.40
C ALA A 311 -7.59 -25.18 6.47
N PHE A 312 -6.76 -24.13 6.56
CA PHE A 312 -7.23 -22.74 6.52
C PHE A 312 -7.93 -22.41 5.19
N LEU A 313 -7.37 -22.87 4.08
CA LEU A 313 -7.95 -22.64 2.76
C LEU A 313 -9.28 -23.39 2.56
N ALA A 314 -9.33 -24.66 2.98
CA ALA A 314 -10.54 -25.47 2.92
C ALA A 314 -11.66 -24.90 3.79
N ASP A 315 -11.33 -24.34 4.96
CA ASP A 315 -12.28 -23.62 5.80
C ASP A 315 -12.82 -22.36 5.10
N ALA A 316 -11.95 -21.53 4.53
CA ALA A 316 -12.33 -20.32 3.80
C ALA A 316 -13.19 -20.60 2.55
N LEU A 317 -12.97 -21.74 1.89
CA LEU A 317 -13.70 -22.14 0.68
C LEU A 317 -14.92 -23.04 0.94
N ARG A 318 -15.21 -23.41 2.20
CA ARG A 318 -16.25 -24.40 2.55
C ARG A 318 -17.60 -24.16 1.88
N ASP A 319 -18.04 -22.90 1.86
CA ASP A 319 -19.35 -22.49 1.33
C ASP A 319 -19.22 -21.70 0.00
N ALA A 320 -18.05 -21.79 -0.64
CA ALA A 320 -17.77 -21.14 -1.90
C ALA A 320 -17.86 -22.13 -3.06
N ASP A 321 -18.50 -21.71 -4.17
CA ASP A 321 -18.43 -22.46 -5.42
C ASP A 321 -17.13 -22.13 -6.17
N MET A 322 -16.01 -22.56 -5.60
CA MET A 322 -14.66 -22.26 -6.07
C MET A 322 -13.72 -23.44 -5.85
N VAL A 323 -12.76 -23.58 -6.76
CA VAL A 323 -11.68 -24.55 -6.69
C VAL A 323 -10.37 -23.77 -6.59
N GLN A 324 -9.45 -24.22 -5.72
CA GLN A 324 -8.09 -23.68 -5.68
C GLN A 324 -7.37 -23.98 -7.01
N ALA A 325 -6.70 -22.97 -7.56
CA ALA A 325 -5.72 -23.14 -8.63
C ALA A 325 -4.28 -23.08 -8.10
N GLY A 326 -3.36 -23.68 -8.83
CA GLY A 326 -1.92 -23.66 -8.54
C GLY A 326 -1.09 -22.91 -9.58
N LEU A 327 0.24 -23.08 -9.48
CA LEU A 327 1.21 -22.47 -10.40
C LEU A 327 1.00 -22.92 -11.85
N ASP A 328 0.77 -24.22 -12.07
CA ASP A 328 0.54 -24.79 -13.40
C ASP A 328 -0.68 -24.17 -14.08
N ASP A 329 -1.79 -24.03 -13.33
CA ASP A 329 -2.99 -23.36 -13.79
C ASP A 329 -2.72 -21.89 -14.18
N MET A 330 -1.98 -21.15 -13.34
CA MET A 330 -1.61 -19.75 -13.60
C MET A 330 -0.79 -19.59 -14.89
N LEU A 331 0.11 -20.53 -15.16
CA LEU A 331 1.05 -20.46 -16.28
C LEU A 331 0.43 -20.92 -17.61
N HIS A 332 -0.52 -21.86 -17.57
CA HIS A 332 -0.95 -22.58 -18.77
C HIS A 332 -2.43 -22.41 -19.13
N LEU A 333 -3.29 -22.00 -18.19
CA LEU A 333 -4.70 -21.76 -18.50
C LEU A 333 -4.93 -20.33 -18.99
N SER A 334 -5.95 -20.18 -19.83
CA SER A 334 -6.51 -18.87 -20.16
C SER A 334 -7.34 -18.32 -19.00
N VAL A 335 -7.60 -17.01 -19.03
CA VAL A 335 -8.50 -16.35 -18.07
C VAL A 335 -9.89 -17.00 -18.12
N GLN A 336 -10.39 -17.28 -19.33
CA GLN A 336 -11.68 -17.97 -19.52
C GLN A 336 -11.67 -19.39 -18.94
N ALA A 337 -10.61 -20.17 -19.19
CA ALA A 337 -10.53 -21.54 -18.67
C ALA A 337 -10.48 -21.59 -17.14
N LEU A 338 -9.80 -20.63 -16.49
CA LEU A 338 -9.82 -20.48 -15.03
C LEU A 338 -11.25 -20.20 -14.52
N ARG A 339 -11.98 -19.29 -15.18
CA ARG A 339 -13.39 -18.98 -14.83
C ARG A 339 -14.31 -20.19 -15.00
N ASP A 340 -14.24 -20.87 -16.15
CA ASP A 340 -15.08 -22.03 -16.47
C ASP A 340 -14.83 -23.19 -15.49
N GLN A 341 -13.59 -23.36 -15.07
CA GLN A 341 -13.19 -24.37 -14.07
C GLN A 341 -13.43 -23.91 -12.62
N ARG A 342 -13.99 -22.71 -12.41
CA ARG A 342 -14.19 -22.08 -11.09
C ARG A 342 -12.89 -21.92 -10.29
N LYS A 343 -11.75 -21.88 -10.98
CA LYS A 343 -10.39 -21.71 -10.44
C LYS A 343 -10.03 -20.23 -10.31
N ARG A 344 -10.66 -19.56 -9.34
CA ARG A 344 -10.60 -18.10 -9.19
C ARG A 344 -9.71 -17.62 -8.03
N LEU A 345 -9.32 -18.54 -7.15
CA LEU A 345 -8.30 -18.30 -6.14
C LEU A 345 -7.06 -19.15 -6.47
N ILE A 346 -6.01 -18.49 -6.96
CA ILE A 346 -4.72 -19.12 -7.23
C ILE A 346 -3.87 -19.00 -5.97
N VAL A 347 -3.43 -20.11 -5.40
CA VAL A 347 -2.59 -20.11 -4.20
C VAL A 347 -1.23 -20.72 -4.54
N LEU A 348 -0.19 -19.91 -4.34
CA LEU A 348 1.19 -20.21 -4.64
C LEU A 348 1.99 -20.31 -3.33
N ARG A 349 3.10 -21.04 -3.38
CA ARG A 349 4.03 -21.18 -2.26
C ARG A 349 5.46 -21.06 -2.75
N ASP A 350 6.22 -20.12 -2.19
CA ASP A 350 7.66 -19.93 -2.45
C ASP A 350 8.03 -20.00 -3.94
N VAL A 351 7.18 -19.42 -4.80
CA VAL A 351 7.40 -19.40 -6.24
C VAL A 351 8.53 -18.43 -6.57
N ASP A 352 9.41 -18.86 -7.47
CA ASP A 352 10.51 -18.03 -7.93
C ASP A 352 10.01 -16.77 -8.64
N GLN A 353 10.71 -15.67 -8.42
CA GLN A 353 10.29 -14.35 -8.89
C GLN A 353 11.48 -13.44 -9.15
N ALA A 354 11.35 -12.59 -10.16
CA ALA A 354 12.23 -11.46 -10.35
C ALA A 354 11.63 -10.20 -9.71
N SER A 355 12.48 -9.27 -9.29
CA SER A 355 12.04 -8.01 -8.69
C SER A 355 13.04 -6.88 -8.99
N ASN A 356 12.54 -5.66 -9.15
CA ASN A 356 13.39 -4.46 -9.15
C ASN A 356 13.86 -4.07 -7.73
N TYR A 357 13.37 -4.74 -6.68
CA TYR A 357 13.73 -4.44 -5.30
C TYR A 357 15.23 -4.57 -5.04
N ASP A 358 15.78 -3.57 -4.37
CA ASP A 358 17.13 -3.56 -3.85
C ASP A 358 17.13 -2.74 -2.55
N ASP A 359 17.66 -3.30 -1.47
CA ASP A 359 17.62 -2.66 -0.14
C ASP A 359 18.22 -1.24 -0.15
N ALA A 360 19.28 -1.01 -0.94
CA ALA A 360 19.91 0.30 -1.02
C ALA A 360 19.12 1.25 -1.92
N ALA A 361 18.60 0.76 -3.06
CA ALA A 361 17.83 1.58 -3.99
C ALA A 361 16.44 1.97 -3.45
N ASN A 362 15.76 1.05 -2.76
CA ASN A 362 14.44 1.30 -2.17
C ASN A 362 14.52 2.14 -0.89
N ALA A 363 15.66 2.17 -0.18
CA ALA A 363 15.88 3.04 0.98
C ALA A 363 16.10 4.50 0.56
N THR A 364 15.07 5.13 0.02
CA THR A 364 15.09 6.47 -0.58
C THR A 364 13.91 7.32 -0.12
N LEU A 365 14.05 8.64 -0.25
CA LEU A 365 12.98 9.62 -0.05
C LEU A 365 12.54 10.29 -1.37
N THR A 366 13.26 10.06 -2.47
CA THR A 366 13.03 10.74 -3.74
C THR A 366 12.60 9.81 -4.86
N GLY A 367 12.82 8.50 -4.71
CA GLY A 367 12.50 7.50 -5.74
C GLY A 367 13.49 7.42 -6.91
N ASP A 368 14.51 8.29 -6.97
CA ASP A 368 15.43 8.35 -8.13
C ASP A 368 16.21 7.04 -8.32
N SER A 369 16.72 6.48 -7.22
CA SER A 369 17.42 5.19 -7.22
C SER A 369 16.51 4.03 -7.66
N MET A 370 15.20 4.11 -7.39
CA MET A 370 14.25 3.09 -7.85
C MET A 370 13.97 3.22 -9.36
N VAL A 371 13.91 4.45 -9.86
CA VAL A 371 13.83 4.74 -11.31
C VAL A 371 15.05 4.17 -12.03
N ASP A 372 16.26 4.37 -11.51
CA ASP A 372 17.48 3.80 -12.08
C ASP A 372 17.44 2.26 -12.11
N ARG A 373 16.93 1.61 -11.06
CA ARG A 373 16.76 0.15 -11.01
C ARG A 373 15.73 -0.35 -12.02
N LEU A 374 14.63 0.37 -12.21
CA LEU A 374 13.63 0.03 -13.23
C LEU A 374 14.19 0.16 -14.64
N HIS A 375 14.96 1.20 -14.93
CA HIS A 375 15.66 1.33 -16.21
C HIS A 375 16.66 0.20 -16.44
N ALA A 376 17.43 -0.18 -15.42
CA ALA A 376 18.37 -1.29 -15.51
C ALA A 376 17.64 -2.62 -15.76
N LEU A 377 16.54 -2.87 -15.04
CA LEU A 377 15.72 -4.08 -15.24
C LEU A 377 15.06 -4.08 -16.62
N SER A 378 14.58 -2.94 -17.11
CA SER A 378 13.98 -2.83 -18.45
C SER A 378 15.00 -3.02 -19.57
N ALA A 379 16.27 -2.69 -19.34
CA ALA A 379 17.34 -2.89 -20.32
C ALA A 379 17.76 -4.36 -20.45
N ASP A 380 17.62 -5.14 -19.37
CA ASP A 380 17.84 -6.58 -19.35
C ASP A 380 16.71 -7.29 -18.58
N PRO A 381 15.52 -7.43 -19.22
CA PRO A 381 14.35 -8.00 -18.57
C PRO A 381 14.59 -9.44 -18.06
N PRO A 382 14.09 -9.77 -16.87
CA PRO A 382 14.33 -11.06 -16.24
C PRO A 382 13.56 -12.18 -16.95
N ARG A 383 14.23 -13.26 -17.32
CA ARG A 383 13.65 -14.37 -18.09
C ARG A 383 13.42 -15.63 -17.26
N GLY A 384 12.36 -16.36 -17.58
CA GLY A 384 12.09 -17.68 -17.00
C GLY A 384 11.54 -17.66 -15.58
N HIS A 385 11.14 -16.49 -15.08
CA HIS A 385 10.49 -16.35 -13.78
C HIS A 385 8.96 -16.34 -13.95
N PRO A 386 8.20 -17.17 -13.20
CA PRO A 386 6.74 -17.16 -13.22
C PRO A 386 6.11 -15.80 -12.88
N ILE A 387 6.83 -15.01 -12.07
CA ILE A 387 6.37 -13.71 -11.55
C ILE A 387 7.49 -12.68 -11.68
N THR A 388 7.15 -11.49 -12.16
CA THR A 388 7.99 -10.29 -12.09
C THR A 388 7.31 -9.24 -11.21
N LEU A 389 7.93 -8.89 -10.09
CA LEU A 389 7.47 -7.86 -9.17
C LEU A 389 8.08 -6.50 -9.51
N LEU A 390 7.22 -5.52 -9.76
CA LEU A 390 7.59 -4.12 -9.94
C LEU A 390 7.17 -3.35 -8.69
N GLN A 391 8.11 -3.22 -7.78
CA GLN A 391 7.95 -2.50 -6.52
C GLN A 391 8.02 -0.99 -6.75
N CYS A 392 6.91 -0.34 -6.43
CA CYS A 392 6.71 1.11 -6.56
C CYS A 392 6.90 1.85 -5.23
N GLN A 393 7.04 1.11 -4.14
CA GLN A 393 7.18 1.64 -2.80
C GLN A 393 8.64 1.81 -2.35
N ALA A 394 8.91 2.95 -1.71
CA ALA A 394 10.18 3.21 -1.05
C ALA A 394 10.17 2.70 0.39
N THR A 395 11.30 2.16 0.85
CA THR A 395 11.51 1.73 2.22
C THR A 395 12.30 2.78 3.00
N ALA A 396 11.76 3.99 3.10
CA ALA A 396 12.36 5.07 3.90
C ALA A 396 12.61 4.65 5.36
N THR A 397 11.83 3.69 5.85
CA THR A 397 11.96 3.01 7.15
C THR A 397 13.24 2.19 7.29
N ASN A 398 13.98 1.94 6.20
CA ASN A 398 15.32 1.39 6.24
C ASN A 398 16.39 2.47 6.44
N MET A 399 16.11 3.77 6.30
CA MET A 399 17.12 4.80 6.53
C MET A 399 17.26 5.10 8.02
N ARG A 400 18.42 4.77 8.62
CA ARG A 400 18.63 4.90 10.08
C ARG A 400 18.29 6.29 10.61
N ASP A 401 18.77 7.33 9.94
CA ASP A 401 18.57 8.71 10.39
C ASP A 401 17.10 9.13 10.24
N VAL A 402 16.39 8.62 9.24
CA VAL A 402 14.95 8.82 9.07
C VAL A 402 14.18 8.18 10.22
N ILE A 403 14.50 6.94 10.58
CA ILE A 403 13.88 6.27 11.74
C ILE A 403 14.08 7.11 13.02
N ILE A 404 15.31 7.59 13.25
CA ILE A 404 15.62 8.43 14.42
C ILE A 404 14.75 9.69 14.41
N ALA A 405 14.68 10.39 13.27
CA ALA A 405 13.89 11.61 13.12
C ALA A 405 12.39 11.35 13.31
N SER A 406 11.86 10.27 12.72
CA SER A 406 10.43 9.93 12.75
C SER A 406 9.94 9.50 14.12
N VAL A 407 10.80 8.88 14.93
CA VAL A 407 10.43 8.36 16.26
C VAL A 407 10.68 9.39 17.37
N LEU A 408 11.72 10.22 17.25
CA LEU A 408 12.13 11.13 18.31
C LEU A 408 11.65 12.58 18.13
N ASP A 409 11.53 13.06 16.89
CA ASP A 409 11.38 14.50 16.61
C ASP A 409 10.07 14.88 15.89
N SER A 410 9.36 13.94 15.27
CA SER A 410 8.02 14.19 14.70
C SER A 410 6.91 13.71 15.64
N ASP A 411 5.81 14.46 15.69
CA ASP A 411 4.53 13.94 16.20
C ASP A 411 4.22 12.67 15.39
N VAL A 412 4.14 11.50 16.03
CA VAL A 412 4.17 10.18 15.34
C VAL A 412 2.83 9.82 14.68
N SER A 413 2.10 10.86 14.30
CA SER A 413 0.83 10.82 13.59
C SER A 413 0.98 10.32 12.15
N THR A 414 2.20 10.39 11.57
CA THR A 414 2.44 10.03 10.15
C THR A 414 3.72 9.24 9.91
N SER A 415 3.65 8.29 8.97
CA SER A 415 4.75 7.40 8.59
C SER A 415 5.70 8.07 7.60
N PRO A 416 7.03 7.87 7.68
CA PRO A 416 7.96 8.25 6.62
C PRO A 416 7.63 7.60 5.26
N LEU A 417 6.88 6.50 5.22
CA LEU A 417 6.38 5.91 3.98
C LEU A 417 5.39 6.86 3.27
N LEU A 418 4.50 7.54 4.01
CA LEU A 418 3.57 8.54 3.46
C LEU A 418 4.32 9.73 2.85
N ALA A 419 5.50 10.07 3.38
CA ALA A 419 6.37 11.12 2.84
C ALA A 419 6.96 10.79 1.46
N THR A 420 6.90 9.52 1.05
CA THR A 420 7.43 9.07 -0.23
C THR A 420 6.35 8.70 -1.23
N LYS A 421 5.14 8.39 -0.78
CA LYS A 421 4.04 7.88 -1.61
C LYS A 421 3.79 8.73 -2.86
N GLY A 422 3.44 10.00 -2.70
CA GLY A 422 3.15 10.89 -3.83
C GLY A 422 4.36 11.15 -4.74
N VAL A 423 5.56 11.22 -4.14
CA VAL A 423 6.82 11.47 -4.84
C VAL A 423 7.23 10.28 -5.71
N CYS A 424 7.20 9.07 -5.15
CA CYS A 424 7.56 7.83 -5.84
C CYS A 424 6.53 7.51 -6.93
N ASP A 425 5.24 7.58 -6.62
CA ASP A 425 4.18 7.30 -7.59
C ASP A 425 4.24 8.22 -8.79
N GLY A 426 4.42 9.53 -8.57
CA GLY A 426 4.53 10.52 -9.63
C GLY A 426 5.74 10.33 -10.56
N LYS A 427 6.69 9.47 -10.21
CA LYS A 427 7.84 9.11 -11.05
C LYS A 427 7.73 7.71 -11.63
N ILE A 428 7.41 6.73 -10.79
CA ILE A 428 7.47 5.31 -11.12
C ILE A 428 6.27 4.88 -11.96
N LEU A 429 5.05 5.27 -11.59
CA LEU A 429 3.86 4.81 -12.30
C LEU A 429 3.79 5.37 -13.74
N PRO A 430 4.12 6.66 -14.01
CA PRO A 430 4.30 7.14 -15.38
C PRO A 430 5.41 6.42 -16.16
N LEU A 431 6.53 6.11 -15.50
CA LEU A 431 7.64 5.37 -16.12
C LEU A 431 7.20 3.97 -16.58
N LEU A 432 6.40 3.28 -15.75
CA LEU A 432 5.84 1.97 -16.07
C LEU A 432 4.79 2.04 -17.21
N ARG A 433 4.04 3.14 -17.36
CA ARG A 433 3.18 3.34 -18.55
C ARG A 433 3.99 3.62 -19.83
N GLY A 434 5.23 4.08 -19.69
CA GLY A 434 6.11 4.42 -20.79
C GLY A 434 6.87 3.25 -21.40
N GLU A 435 7.95 3.57 -22.13
CA GLU A 435 8.80 2.59 -22.81
C GLU A 435 9.46 1.60 -21.83
N CYS A 436 9.79 2.06 -20.62
CA CYS A 436 10.39 1.23 -19.58
C CYS A 436 9.47 0.07 -19.19
N GLY A 437 8.20 0.34 -18.88
CA GLY A 437 7.28 -0.76 -18.56
C GLY A 437 7.00 -1.66 -19.77
N ARG A 438 6.89 -1.11 -20.99
CA ARG A 438 6.74 -1.94 -22.20
C ARG A 438 7.88 -2.95 -22.37
N GLY A 439 9.12 -2.56 -22.06
CA GLY A 439 10.27 -3.47 -22.04
C GLY A 439 10.12 -4.61 -21.04
N LEU A 440 9.45 -4.36 -19.92
CA LEU A 440 9.20 -5.33 -18.84
C LEU A 440 7.95 -6.21 -19.07
N MET A 441 7.08 -5.84 -20.02
CA MET A 441 5.84 -6.60 -20.32
C MET A 441 6.06 -7.79 -21.27
N GLY A 442 7.25 -7.94 -21.87
CA GLY A 442 7.56 -8.98 -22.85
C GLY A 442 7.76 -10.39 -22.29
N GLU A 443 7.89 -10.52 -20.98
CA GLU A 443 8.33 -11.77 -20.32
C GLU A 443 7.24 -12.84 -20.21
N GLU A 444 7.65 -14.10 -20.05
CA GLU A 444 6.78 -15.28 -19.93
C GLU A 444 6.33 -15.52 -18.46
N GLY A 445 5.65 -14.53 -17.87
CA GLY A 445 5.18 -14.63 -16.48
C GLY A 445 4.23 -13.51 -16.07
N VAL A 446 3.49 -13.69 -14.97
CA VAL A 446 2.62 -12.63 -14.45
C VAL A 446 3.47 -11.45 -13.99
N VAL A 447 3.09 -10.24 -14.39
CA VAL A 447 3.72 -9.02 -13.89
C VAL A 447 2.87 -8.45 -12.77
N VAL A 448 3.48 -8.00 -11.69
CA VAL A 448 2.77 -7.47 -10.52
C VAL A 448 3.28 -6.08 -10.21
N LEU A 449 2.39 -5.11 -10.05
CA LEU A 449 2.72 -3.77 -9.56
C LEU A 449 2.40 -3.71 -8.08
N VAL A 450 3.44 -3.61 -7.24
CA VAL A 450 3.32 -3.64 -5.79
C VAL A 450 3.55 -2.23 -5.23
N ASN A 451 2.69 -1.76 -4.32
CA ASN A 451 2.85 -0.44 -3.70
C ASN A 451 2.38 -0.37 -2.23
N ASP A 452 2.97 0.55 -1.46
CA ASP A 452 2.51 0.96 -0.14
C ASP A 452 1.32 1.91 -0.28
N PHE A 453 0.43 1.91 0.72
CA PHE A 453 -0.82 2.69 0.72
C PHE A 453 -1.55 2.57 -0.61
N PHE A 454 -1.81 1.33 -1.01
CA PHE A 454 -2.36 0.98 -2.31
C PHE A 454 -3.62 1.80 -2.60
N ASP A 455 -3.68 2.35 -3.81
CA ASP A 455 -4.76 3.23 -4.25
C ASP A 455 -5.21 2.90 -5.67
N GLY A 456 -6.27 3.58 -6.11
CA GLY A 456 -6.82 3.38 -7.43
C GLY A 456 -5.93 3.88 -8.55
N GLY A 457 -4.98 4.79 -8.29
CA GLY A 457 -4.00 5.24 -9.29
C GLY A 457 -3.02 4.13 -9.66
N THR A 458 -2.52 3.40 -8.66
CA THR A 458 -1.72 2.18 -8.85
C THR A 458 -2.52 1.12 -9.60
N ALA A 459 -3.80 0.93 -9.22
CA ALA A 459 -4.68 -0.04 -9.88
C ALA A 459 -4.92 0.31 -11.35
N ASP A 460 -5.26 1.55 -11.65
CA ASP A 460 -5.54 2.02 -13.01
C ASP A 460 -4.34 1.77 -13.94
N VAL A 461 -3.12 2.13 -13.50
CA VAL A 461 -1.89 1.84 -14.26
C VAL A 461 -1.74 0.34 -14.51
N GLY A 462 -1.92 -0.50 -13.50
CA GLY A 462 -1.82 -1.95 -13.68
C GLY A 462 -2.90 -2.53 -14.61
N VAL A 463 -4.14 -2.02 -14.54
CA VAL A 463 -5.25 -2.43 -15.42
C VAL A 463 -4.98 -2.03 -16.87
N GLU A 464 -4.45 -0.83 -17.10
CA GLU A 464 -4.08 -0.39 -18.46
C GLU A 464 -2.94 -1.22 -19.03
N LEU A 465 -1.87 -1.44 -18.27
CA LEU A 465 -0.77 -2.31 -18.69
C LEU A 465 -1.26 -3.73 -18.98
N CYS A 466 -2.21 -4.23 -18.18
CA CYS A 466 -2.85 -5.51 -18.44
C CYS A 466 -3.59 -5.50 -19.78
N ARG A 467 -4.35 -4.44 -20.11
CA ARG A 467 -5.06 -4.32 -21.39
C ARG A 467 -4.09 -4.31 -22.57
N GLU A 468 -3.02 -3.50 -22.50
CA GLU A 468 -1.99 -3.42 -23.53
C GLU A 468 -1.30 -4.78 -23.73
N ARG A 469 -0.88 -5.43 -22.64
CA ARG A 469 -0.20 -6.73 -22.67
C ARG A 469 -1.09 -7.86 -23.18
N MET A 470 -2.39 -7.75 -22.92
CA MET A 470 -3.42 -8.62 -23.47
C MET A 470 -3.84 -8.22 -24.89
N GLY A 471 -3.15 -7.28 -25.55
CA GLY A 471 -3.26 -6.94 -26.97
C GLY A 471 -4.55 -6.20 -27.33
N ARG A 472 -4.94 -5.22 -26.51
CA ARG A 472 -6.07 -4.32 -26.74
C ARG A 472 -5.63 -2.97 -27.27
#